data_AF-A0A9P5AEF6-F1
#
_entry.id   AF-A0A9P5AEF6-F1
#
_cell.length_a   1.000
_cell.length_b   1.000
_cell.length_c   1.000
_cell.angle_alpha   90.00
_cell.angle_beta   90.00
_cell.angle_gamma   90.00
#
_symmetry.space_group_name_H-M   'P 1'
#
loop_
_entity.id
_entity.type
_entity.pdbx_description
1 polymer ?
#
loop_
_entity_poly.entity_id
_entity_poly.type
_entity_poly.pdbx_seq_one_letter_code
_entity_poly.pdbx_strand_id
1 'polypeptide(L)'
;MKNAFGITDERRTAEIAIRQLRQTGLASKYFAEYRYYASRLDWNDEAHLSQSYLGLKDEVKDALVNVNQKPTTFNDLARIAVEIDDRQYERRREKS
;
A
#
# COMPACT_ATOMS: atom_id res chain seq x y z
N MET A 1 -5.09 30.28 18.88
CA MET A 1 -5.95 29.08 18.81
C MET A 1 -6.24 28.76 17.33
N LYS A 2 -5.45 27.91 16.69
CA LYS A 2 -5.68 27.45 15.30
C LYS A 2 -5.16 26.02 15.11
N ASN A 3 -5.56 25.06 15.96
CA ASN A 3 -4.83 23.78 16.00
C ASN A 3 -5.71 22.53 15.98
N ALA A 4 -7.03 22.62 16.22
CA ALA A 4 -7.91 21.44 16.19
C ALA A 4 -8.59 21.23 14.83
N PHE A 5 -9.12 22.31 14.23
CA PHE A 5 -9.82 22.24 12.93
C PHE A 5 -8.90 21.83 11.79
N GLY A 6 -7.68 22.39 11.70
CA GLY A 6 -6.71 22.03 10.64
C GLY A 6 -6.24 20.58 10.70
N ILE A 7 -5.90 20.08 11.90
CA ILE A 7 -5.48 18.68 12.10
C ILE A 7 -6.61 17.70 11.77
N THR A 8 -7.86 18.07 12.08
CA THR A 8 -9.04 17.25 11.77
C THR A 8 -9.26 17.13 10.25
N ASP A 9 -9.05 18.21 9.51
CA ASP A 9 -9.20 18.24 8.05
C ASP A 9 -8.10 17.43 7.35
N GLU A 10 -6.85 17.56 7.80
CA GLU A 10 -5.71 16.78 7.30
C GLU A 10 -5.89 15.28 7.51
N ARG A 11 -6.35 14.86 8.70
CA ARG A 11 -6.66 13.45 9.00
C ARG A 11 -7.75 12.90 8.10
N ARG A 12 -8.84 13.66 7.92
CA ARG A 12 -9.95 13.24 7.06
C ARG A 12 -9.51 13.12 5.60
N THR A 13 -8.70 14.05 5.12
CA THR A 13 -8.15 14.03 3.77
C THR A 13 -7.23 12.83 3.58
N ALA A 14 -6.34 12.55 4.53
CA ALA A 14 -5.45 11.39 4.50
C ALA A 14 -6.22 10.07 4.50
N GLU A 15 -7.29 9.95 5.30
CA GLU A 15 -8.14 8.77 5.32
C GLU A 15 -8.84 8.54 3.97
N ILE A 16 -9.43 9.58 3.39
CA ILE A 16 -10.07 9.49 2.07
C ILE A 16 -9.05 9.07 1.01
N ALA A 17 -7.86 9.68 1.03
CA ALA A 17 -6.78 9.38 0.09
C ALA A 17 -6.35 7.90 0.19
N ILE A 18 -6.10 7.38 1.39
CA ILE A 18 -5.74 5.96 1.58
C ILE A 18 -6.85 5.01 1.14
N ARG A 19 -8.11 5.34 1.40
CA ARG A 19 -9.25 4.50 0.97
C ARG A 19 -9.40 4.43 -0.55
N GLN A 20 -9.03 5.51 -1.24
CA GLN A 20 -9.10 5.63 -2.70
C GLN A 20 -7.81 5.22 -3.42
N LEU A 21 -6.68 5.15 -2.70
CA LEU A 21 -5.38 4.83 -3.29
C LEU A 21 -5.40 3.43 -3.94
N ARG A 22 -4.94 3.35 -5.19
CA ARG A 22 -4.80 2.11 -5.95
C ARG A 22 -3.42 2.05 -6.59
N GLN A 23 -2.84 0.86 -6.64
CA GLN A 23 -1.61 0.59 -7.37
C GLN A 23 -1.90 0.60 -8.88
N THR A 24 -1.62 1.71 -9.55
CA THR A 24 -1.74 1.86 -11.01
C THR A 24 -0.40 1.71 -11.75
N GLY A 25 0.69 1.57 -11.00
CA GLY A 25 2.03 1.40 -11.53
C GLY A 25 2.92 0.62 -10.56
N LEU A 26 4.14 1.10 -10.35
CA LEU A 26 5.12 0.47 -9.47
C LEU A 26 4.58 0.36 -8.03
N ALA A 27 4.67 -0.84 -7.45
CA ALA A 27 4.30 -1.10 -6.05
C ALA A 27 5.07 -0.19 -5.09
N SER A 28 6.35 0.09 -5.37
CA SER A 28 7.19 0.95 -4.54
C SER A 28 6.64 2.38 -4.44
N LYS A 29 6.14 2.94 -5.56
CA LYS A 29 5.47 4.25 -5.57
C LYS A 29 4.17 4.21 -4.79
N TYR A 30 3.35 3.17 -4.98
CA TYR A 30 2.12 2.99 -4.24
C TYR A 30 2.35 2.95 -2.71
N PHE A 31 3.32 2.16 -2.24
CA PHE A 31 3.62 2.07 -0.81
C PHE A 31 4.26 3.33 -0.23
N ALA A 32 5.04 4.09 -1.02
CA ALA A 32 5.56 5.38 -0.60
C ALA A 32 4.43 6.40 -0.38
N GLU A 33 3.47 6.46 -1.30
CA GLU A 33 2.29 7.32 -1.18
C GLU A 33 1.37 6.87 -0.03
N TYR A 34 1.18 5.56 0.13
CA TYR A 34 0.45 5.02 1.28
C TYR A 34 1.10 5.46 2.61
N ARG A 35 2.43 5.30 2.75
CA ARG A 35 3.17 5.73 3.96
C ARG A 35 3.03 7.22 4.23
N TYR A 36 3.03 8.04 3.17
CA TYR A 36 2.82 9.47 3.30
C TYR A 36 1.48 9.77 3.98
N TYR A 37 0.36 9.25 3.47
CA TYR A 37 -0.93 9.47 4.12
C TYR A 37 -1.05 8.77 5.49
N ALA A 38 -0.50 7.57 5.64
CA ALA A 38 -0.55 6.80 6.87
C ALA A 38 0.11 7.53 8.04
N SER A 39 1.18 8.30 7.80
CA SER A 39 1.84 9.11 8.83
C SER A 39 0.95 10.16 9.52
N ARG A 40 -0.21 10.47 8.92
CA ARG A 40 -1.20 11.42 9.46
C ARG A 40 -2.33 10.71 10.21
N LEU A 41 -2.41 9.39 10.13
CA LEU A 41 -3.45 8.55 10.72
C LEU A 41 -2.89 7.82 11.94
N ASP A 42 -3.76 7.57 12.91
CA ASP A 42 -3.44 6.78 14.11
C ASP A 42 -4.07 5.38 13.99
N TRP A 43 -3.80 4.73 12.86
CA TRP A 43 -4.30 3.38 12.58
C TRP A 43 -3.31 2.35 13.08
N ASN A 44 -3.82 1.20 13.51
CA ASN A 44 -2.96 0.08 13.89
C ASN A 44 -2.41 -0.63 12.65
N ASP A 45 -1.38 -1.45 12.86
CA ASP A 45 -0.70 -2.18 11.78
C ASP A 45 -1.64 -3.12 11.01
N GLU A 46 -2.64 -3.71 11.66
CA GLU A 46 -3.62 -4.59 11.03
C GLU A 46 -4.52 -3.82 10.05
N ALA A 47 -4.98 -2.62 10.44
CA ALA A 47 -5.75 -1.73 9.58
C ALA A 47 -4.92 -1.27 8.38
N HIS A 48 -3.63 -0.96 8.59
CA HIS A 48 -2.73 -0.62 7.49
C HIS A 48 -2.47 -1.80 6.55
N LEU A 49 -2.24 -2.99 7.08
CA LEU A 49 -2.07 -4.22 6.31
C LEU A 49 -3.30 -4.48 5.44
N SER A 50 -4.49 -4.51 6.06
CA SER A 50 -5.75 -4.78 5.37
C SER A 50 -6.04 -3.75 4.28
N GLN A 51 -5.96 -2.46 4.61
CA GLN A 51 -6.28 -1.40 3.65
C GLN A 51 -5.26 -1.31 2.52
N SER A 52 -3.97 -1.49 2.80
CA SER A 52 -2.95 -1.46 1.75
C SER A 52 -3.04 -2.67 0.82
N TYR A 53 -3.45 -3.84 1.31
CA TYR A 53 -3.74 -5.01 0.47
C TYR A 53 -4.86 -4.73 -0.53
N LEU A 54 -5.95 -4.09 -0.09
CA LEU A 54 -7.09 -3.76 -0.97
C LEU A 54 -6.69 -2.91 -2.17
N GLY A 55 -5.73 -1.99 -1.99
CA GLY A 55 -5.26 -1.09 -3.04
C GLY A 55 -4.27 -1.72 -4.02
N LEU A 56 -3.72 -2.92 -3.75
CA LEU A 56 -2.82 -3.60 -4.68
C LEU A 56 -3.53 -4.01 -5.97
N LYS A 57 -2.76 -4.10 -7.06
CA LYS A 57 -3.26 -4.65 -8.33
C LYS A 57 -3.49 -6.16 -8.22
N ASP A 58 -4.45 -6.66 -8.99
CA ASP A 58 -4.88 -8.05 -8.91
C ASP A 58 -3.74 -9.03 -9.21
N GLU A 59 -2.89 -8.74 -10.20
CA GLU A 59 -1.73 -9.60 -10.50
C GLU A 59 -0.74 -9.75 -9.33
N VAL A 60 -0.60 -8.73 -8.47
CA VAL A 60 0.23 -8.81 -7.26
C VAL A 60 -0.49 -9.61 -6.18
N LYS A 61 -1.81 -9.42 -6.01
CA LYS A 61 -2.64 -10.20 -5.07
C LYS A 61 -2.63 -11.68 -5.41
N ASP A 62 -2.75 -12.02 -6.69
CA ASP A 62 -2.73 -13.40 -7.17
C ASP A 62 -1.37 -14.08 -6.88
N ALA A 63 -0.27 -13.35 -7.07
CA ALA A 63 1.06 -13.85 -6.72
C ALA A 63 1.26 -13.97 -5.20
N LEU A 64 0.68 -13.06 -4.41
CA LEU A 64 0.70 -13.12 -2.95
C LEU A 64 0.01 -14.37 -2.38
N VAL A 65 -0.94 -14.99 -3.09
CA VAL A 65 -1.53 -16.27 -2.67
C VAL A 65 -0.49 -17.40 -2.60
N ASN A 66 0.56 -17.32 -3.42
CA ASN A 66 1.56 -18.36 -3.59
C ASN A 66 2.83 -18.14 -2.75
N VAL A 67 2.88 -17.11 -1.90
CA VAL A 67 4.03 -16.88 -1.03
C VAL A 67 3.97 -17.81 0.19
N ASN A 68 5.12 -18.42 0.54
CA ASN A 68 5.18 -19.40 1.63
C ASN A 68 4.80 -18.81 3.00
N GLN A 69 5.20 -17.57 3.27
CA GLN A 69 4.89 -16.87 4.52
C GLN A 69 4.02 -15.65 4.20
N LYS A 70 2.78 -15.68 4.69
CA LYS A 70 1.85 -14.56 4.54
C LYS A 70 2.40 -13.34 5.28
N PRO A 71 2.32 -12.14 4.68
CA PRO A 71 2.71 -10.91 5.36
C PRO A 71 1.80 -10.67 6.58
N THR A 72 2.42 -10.45 7.74
CA THR A 72 1.71 -10.18 9.01
C THR A 72 1.77 -8.71 9.40
N THR A 73 2.60 -7.91 8.74
CA THR A 73 2.73 -6.48 8.98
C THR A 73 2.62 -5.70 7.66
N PHE A 74 2.27 -4.42 7.76
CA PHE A 74 2.29 -3.52 6.60
C PHE A 74 3.67 -3.48 5.92
N ASN A 75 4.76 -3.52 6.70
CA ASN A 75 6.12 -3.51 6.17
C ASN A 75 6.44 -4.80 5.40
N ASP A 76 6.00 -5.95 5.89
CA ASP A 76 6.17 -7.23 5.19
C ASP A 76 5.40 -7.23 3.87
N LEU A 77 4.14 -6.79 3.89
CA LEU A 77 3.33 -6.69 2.68
C LEU A 77 4.00 -5.76 1.66
N ALA A 78 4.46 -4.58 2.09
CA ALA A 78 5.13 -3.63 1.22
C ALA A 78 6.37 -4.23 0.55
N ARG A 79 7.23 -4.89 1.33
CA ARG A 79 8.45 -5.52 0.80
C ARG A 79 8.12 -6.62 -0.21
N ILE A 80 7.26 -7.56 0.16
CA ILE A 80 6.92 -8.72 -0.69
C ILE A 80 6.21 -8.28 -1.97
N ALA A 81 5.27 -7.34 -1.87
CA ALA A 81 4.53 -6.84 -3.03
C ALA A 81 5.43 -6.09 -4.02
N VAL A 82 6.45 -5.37 -3.55
CA VAL A 82 7.46 -4.74 -4.40
C VAL A 82 8.30 -5.80 -5.12
N GLU A 83 8.81 -6.79 -4.40
CA GLU A 83 9.59 -7.89 -5.01
C GLU A 83 8.78 -8.65 -6.07
N ILE A 84 7.49 -8.90 -5.84
CA ILE A 84 6.58 -9.53 -6.79
C ILE A 84 6.41 -8.67 -8.04
N ASP A 85 6.11 -7.38 -7.87
CA ASP A 85 5.86 -6.46 -8.97
C ASP A 85 7.09 -6.33 -9.89
N ASP A 86 8.28 -6.20 -9.28
CA ASP A 86 9.54 -6.12 -10.02
C ASP A 86 9.80 -7.40 -10.83
N ARG A 87 9.60 -8.59 -10.24
CA ARG A 87 9.73 -9.87 -10.95
C ARG A 87 8.73 -10.02 -12.08
N GLN A 88 7.48 -9.58 -11.88
CA GLN A 88 6.47 -9.60 -12.93
C GLN A 88 6.85 -8.66 -14.09
N TYR A 89 7.42 -7.50 -13.77
CA TYR A 89 7.92 -6.56 -14.78
C TYR A 89 9.08 -7.15 -15.57
N GLU A 90 10.08 -7.75 -14.91
CA GLU A 90 11.18 -8.46 -15.55
C GLU A 90 10.66 -9.56 -16.48
N ARG A 91 9.71 -10.39 -16.01
CA ARG A 91 9.14 -11.47 -16.80
C ARG A 91 8.40 -10.97 -18.05
N ARG A 92 7.72 -9.82 -17.97
CA ARG A 92 7.09 -9.18 -19.15
C ARG A 92 8.14 -8.74 -20.17
N ARG A 93 9.27 -8.21 -19.72
CA ARG A 93 10.38 -7.79 -20.58
C ARG A 93 11.07 -8.96 -21.29
N GLU A 94 11.19 -10.12 -20.65
CA GLU A 94 11.73 -11.33 -21.28
C GLU A 94 10.84 -11.92 -22.37
N LYS A 95 9.52 -11.67 -22.29
CA LYS A 95 8.53 -12.15 -23.26
C LYS A 95 8.27 -11.16 -24.40
N SER A 96 8.85 -9.96 -24.32
CA SER A 96 8.73 -8.89 -25.33
C SER A 96 9.84 -9.02 -26.35
#